data_AF-A0A4P6ESG4-F1
#
_entry.id   AF-A0A4P6ESG4-F1
#
_cell.length_a   1.000
_cell.length_b   1.000
_cell.length_c   1.000
_cell.angle_alpha   90.00
_cell.angle_beta   90.00
_cell.angle_gamma   90.00
#
_symmetry.space_group_name_H-M   'P 1'
#
loop_
_entity.id
_entity.type
_entity.pdbx_description
1 polymer ?
#
loop_
_entity_poly.entity_id
_entity_poly.type
_entity_poly.pdbx_seq_one_letter_code
_entity_poly.pdbx_strand_id
1 'polypeptide(L)'
;MFLIPVGVSHVFRPAVSSRPLIVYNCVVAADRFRPILLSFPGGKLLEPLLDEPDWQHYHDGRGECRMLFHKLHDEYSSKRPGWEAGLFAAVLELLLYLHRCPAEEGKQAHPTSSPGMEAALRVIHTRFDAAITVKEIAELAALGERQFLRKLKARTGMTFIEYVQSVRMDKACLLLRTTDRKMADIAAAAGYQDIGYFNRLFRRVTGLSPSEYRKEAAARSRHL
;
A
#
# COMPACT_ATOMS: atom_id res chain seq x y z
N MET A 1 11.44 -14.05 1.35
CA MET A 1 10.42 -13.11 1.85
C MET A 1 10.69 -11.74 1.25
N PHE A 2 9.66 -11.01 0.86
CA PHE A 2 9.83 -9.68 0.24
C PHE A 2 9.30 -8.60 1.18
N LEU A 3 10.12 -7.57 1.46
CA LEU A 3 9.65 -6.31 2.03
C LEU A 3 9.44 -5.33 0.89
N ILE A 4 8.22 -4.82 0.73
CA ILE A 4 7.84 -4.01 -0.43
C ILE A 4 7.28 -2.68 0.08
N PRO A 5 7.93 -1.55 -0.24
CA PRO A 5 7.45 -0.24 0.16
C PRO A 5 6.12 0.11 -0.52
N VAL A 6 5.31 0.93 0.16
CA VAL A 6 4.03 1.39 -0.38
C VAL A 6 4.27 2.18 -1.66
N GLY A 7 3.56 1.81 -2.73
CA GLY A 7 3.67 2.46 -4.04
C GLY A 7 4.74 1.87 -4.97
N VAL A 8 5.53 0.89 -4.51
CA VAL A 8 6.47 0.15 -5.35
C VAL A 8 5.75 -0.99 -6.07
N SER A 9 5.70 -0.91 -7.39
CA SER A 9 5.17 -2.00 -8.22
C SER A 9 6.13 -3.19 -8.24
N HIS A 10 5.57 -4.37 -8.07
CA HIS A 10 6.28 -5.64 -8.11
C HIS A 10 5.39 -6.67 -8.81
N VAL A 11 6.02 -7.56 -9.60
CA VAL A 11 5.31 -8.67 -10.24
C VAL A 11 5.94 -9.97 -9.76
N PHE A 12 5.17 -10.74 -9.01
CA PHE A 12 5.57 -12.07 -8.60
C PHE A 12 5.15 -13.08 -9.68
N ARG A 13 6.12 -13.75 -10.30
CA ARG A 13 5.87 -14.86 -11.24
C ARG A 13 6.40 -16.15 -10.62
N PRO A 14 5.54 -17.03 -10.07
CA PRO A 14 6.01 -18.30 -9.57
C PRO A 14 6.60 -19.14 -10.71
N ALA A 15 7.71 -19.82 -10.44
CA ALA A 15 8.12 -20.92 -11.29
C ALA A 15 7.01 -21.98 -11.29
N VAL A 16 6.73 -22.56 -12.46
CA VAL A 16 5.66 -23.56 -12.62
C VAL A 16 5.88 -24.69 -11.61
N SER A 17 4.97 -24.82 -10.65
CA SER A 17 5.01 -25.85 -9.61
C SER A 17 3.72 -26.64 -9.63
N SER A 18 3.82 -27.95 -9.42
CA SER A 18 2.68 -28.88 -9.35
C SER A 18 1.87 -28.75 -8.05
N ARG A 19 2.31 -27.91 -7.09
CA ARG A 19 1.61 -27.64 -5.84
C ARG A 19 0.99 -26.24 -5.85
N PRO A 20 -0.19 -26.06 -5.23
CA PRO A 20 -0.79 -24.73 -5.08
C PRO A 20 0.15 -23.85 -4.24
N LEU A 21 0.48 -22.69 -4.78
CA LEU A 21 1.31 -21.70 -4.10
C LEU A 21 0.43 -20.90 -3.13
N ILE A 22 0.82 -20.88 -1.85
CA ILE A 22 0.19 -20.02 -0.84
C ILE A 22 1.04 -18.77 -0.68
N VAL A 23 0.43 -17.61 -0.91
CA VAL A 23 1.07 -16.29 -0.74
C VAL A 23 0.43 -15.59 0.45
N TYR A 24 1.24 -15.30 1.46
CA TYR A 24 0.83 -14.46 2.59
C TYR A 24 1.23 -13.02 2.30
N ASN A 25 0.27 -12.09 2.45
CA ASN A 25 0.52 -10.65 2.32
C ASN A 25 0.17 -9.96 3.66
N CYS A 26 1.14 -9.26 4.24
CA CYS A 26 0.97 -8.48 5.46
C CYS A 26 1.19 -7.00 5.13
N VAL A 27 0.12 -6.21 5.21
CA VAL A 27 0.16 -4.77 4.92
C VAL A 27 0.15 -4.02 6.25
N VAL A 28 1.26 -3.33 6.54
CA VAL A 28 1.41 -2.53 7.77
C VAL A 28 1.31 -1.05 7.40
N ALA A 29 0.43 -0.32 8.07
CA ALA A 29 0.32 1.13 7.95
C ALA A 29 1.43 1.78 8.79
N ALA A 30 2.53 2.17 8.14
CA ALA A 30 3.72 2.69 8.80
C ALA A 30 3.45 3.92 9.69
N ASP A 31 2.53 4.79 9.27
CA ASP A 31 2.08 5.97 10.01
C ASP A 31 1.43 5.63 11.35
N ARG A 32 0.64 4.55 11.40
CA ARG A 32 0.01 4.08 12.64
C ARG A 32 0.96 3.26 13.51
N PHE A 33 1.88 2.52 12.89
CA PHE A 33 2.80 1.64 13.59
C PHE A 33 3.98 2.40 14.21
N ARG A 34 4.46 3.47 13.57
CA ARG A 34 5.65 4.22 13.99
C ARG A 34 5.58 4.80 15.40
N PRO A 35 4.51 5.51 15.83
CA PRO A 35 4.45 6.07 17.18
C PRO A 35 4.58 5.00 18.27
N ILE A 36 3.97 3.84 18.03
CA ILE A 36 4.02 2.68 18.92
C ILE A 36 5.43 2.10 18.91
N LEU A 37 6.03 1.88 17.74
CA LEU A 37 7.40 1.40 17.61
C LEU A 37 8.39 2.28 18.38
N LEU A 38 8.30 3.60 18.23
CA LEU A 38 9.17 4.57 18.88
C LEU A 38 8.97 4.66 20.40
N SER A 39 7.84 4.17 20.92
CA SER A 39 7.59 4.11 22.36
C SER A 39 8.36 2.99 23.07
N PHE A 40 8.90 2.01 22.32
CA PHE A 40 9.65 0.88 22.89
C PHE A 40 11.15 1.17 22.97
N PRO A 41 11.83 0.71 24.05
CA PRO A 41 13.29 0.71 24.11
C PRO A 41 13.89 0.00 22.89
N GLY A 42 14.78 0.68 22.18
CA GLY A 42 15.42 0.15 20.97
C GLY A 42 14.57 0.22 19.69
N GLY A 43 13.31 0.69 19.75
CA GLY A 43 12.43 0.78 18.59
C GLY A 43 12.94 1.67 17.46
N LYS A 44 13.72 2.72 17.80
CA LYS A 44 14.39 3.61 16.83
C LYS A 44 15.33 2.85 15.87
N LEU A 45 15.89 1.71 16.26
CA LEU A 45 16.75 0.88 15.40
C LEU A 45 15.99 0.24 14.24
N LEU A 46 14.68 0.04 14.41
CA LEU A 46 13.80 -0.60 13.43
C LEU A 46 13.09 0.42 12.53
N GLU A 47 13.15 1.70 12.88
CA GLU A 47 12.52 2.78 12.12
C GLU A 47 12.92 2.80 10.63
N PRO A 48 14.20 2.59 10.24
CA PRO A 48 14.59 2.58 8.83
C PRO A 48 13.84 1.54 7.99
N LEU A 49 13.44 0.40 8.56
CA LEU A 49 12.68 -0.63 7.84
C LEU A 49 11.28 -0.16 7.42
N LEU A 50 10.72 0.85 8.09
CA LEU A 50 9.44 1.45 7.73
C LEU A 50 9.57 2.48 6.60
N ASP A 51 10.77 3.01 6.40
CA ASP A 51 11.09 4.06 5.44
C ASP A 51 11.87 3.54 4.22
N GLU A 52 12.02 2.22 4.09
CA GLU A 52 12.84 1.68 3.01
C GLU A 52 12.31 2.10 1.64
N PRO A 53 13.16 2.71 0.79
CA PRO A 53 12.72 3.21 -0.51
C PRO A 53 12.64 2.07 -1.54
N ASP A 54 13.42 1.01 -1.33
CA ASP A 54 13.57 -0.11 -2.25
C ASP A 54 12.98 -1.39 -1.64
N TRP A 55 12.53 -2.28 -2.52
CA TRP A 55 12.10 -3.60 -2.08
C TRP A 55 13.32 -4.45 -1.70
N GLN A 56 13.18 -5.23 -0.64
CA GLN A 56 14.26 -6.06 -0.13
C GLN A 56 13.85 -7.53 -0.18
N HIS A 57 14.84 -8.39 -0.43
CA HIS A 57 14.66 -9.83 -0.37
C HIS A 57 15.38 -10.41 0.84
N TYR A 58 14.65 -11.21 1.60
CA TYR A 58 15.16 -11.91 2.77
C TYR A 58 15.04 -13.40 2.59
N HIS A 59 16.16 -14.11 2.72
CA HIS A 59 16.16 -15.56 2.66
C HIS A 59 15.74 -16.15 4.01
N ASP A 60 14.57 -16.81 4.06
CA ASP A 60 14.07 -17.47 5.27
C ASP A 60 14.73 -18.85 5.44
N GLY A 61 16.01 -18.86 5.82
CA GLY A 61 16.78 -20.11 5.93
C GLY A 61 16.35 -21.02 7.08
N ARG A 62 15.71 -20.46 8.12
CA ARG A 62 15.33 -21.18 9.35
C ARG A 62 13.82 -21.39 9.51
N GLY A 63 13.00 -20.89 8.57
CA GLY A 63 11.54 -20.97 8.65
C GLY A 63 10.90 -20.01 9.65
N GLU A 64 11.68 -19.07 10.21
CA GLU A 64 11.22 -18.11 11.21
C GLU A 64 10.19 -17.15 10.62
N CYS A 65 10.39 -16.68 9.37
CA CYS A 65 9.37 -15.87 8.70
C CYS A 65 8.08 -16.66 8.53
N ARG A 66 8.16 -17.91 8.06
CA ARG A 66 6.96 -18.75 7.89
C ARG A 66 6.16 -18.88 9.19
N MET A 67 6.83 -19.13 10.31
CA MET A 67 6.18 -19.23 11.62
C MET A 67 5.52 -17.91 12.03
N LEU A 68 6.20 -16.78 11.83
CA LEU A 68 5.66 -15.46 12.12
C LEU A 68 4.43 -15.13 11.25
N PHE A 69 4.46 -15.48 9.96
CA PHE A 69 3.31 -15.29 9.07
C PHE A 69 2.11 -16.16 9.44
N HIS A 70 2.33 -17.40 9.86
CA HIS A 70 1.25 -18.23 10.40
C HIS A 70 0.68 -17.62 11.67
N LYS A 71 1.52 -17.18 12.62
CA LYS A 71 1.07 -16.49 13.85
C LYS A 71 0.26 -15.23 13.53
N LEU A 72 0.74 -14.39 12.61
CA LEU A 72 0.03 -13.19 12.14
C LEU A 72 -1.33 -13.55 11.54
N HIS A 73 -1.37 -14.59 10.70
CA HIS A 73 -2.60 -15.06 10.09
C HIS A 73 -3.59 -15.59 11.13
N ASP A 74 -3.11 -16.37 12.10
CA ASP A 74 -3.93 -16.97 13.15
C ASP A 74 -4.52 -15.90 14.08
N GLU A 75 -3.73 -14.91 14.51
CA GLU A 75 -4.22 -13.78 15.31
C GLU A 75 -5.28 -12.98 14.55
N TYR A 76 -5.04 -12.67 13.27
CA TYR A 76 -5.99 -11.94 12.43
C TYR A 76 -7.30 -12.71 12.18
N SER A 77 -7.20 -14.03 12.00
CA SER A 77 -8.34 -14.87 11.62
C SER A 77 -9.17 -15.30 12.83
N SER A 78 -8.50 -15.68 13.92
CA SER A 78 -9.16 -16.22 15.12
C SER A 78 -9.68 -15.13 16.05
N LYS A 79 -9.13 -13.91 15.98
CA LYS A 79 -9.56 -12.72 16.74
C LYS A 79 -9.85 -12.98 18.23
N ARG A 80 -8.97 -13.75 18.87
CA ARG A 80 -9.06 -14.04 20.31
C ARG A 80 -8.96 -12.74 21.12
N PRO A 81 -9.44 -12.68 22.38
CA PRO A 81 -9.25 -11.51 23.22
C PRO A 81 -7.77 -11.06 23.24
N GLY A 82 -7.51 -9.80 22.88
CA GLY A 82 -6.16 -9.26 22.75
C GLY A 82 -5.46 -9.47 21.39
N TRP A 83 -6.16 -9.97 20.36
CA TRP A 83 -5.57 -10.26 19.04
C TRP A 83 -4.87 -9.07 18.37
N GLU A 84 -5.34 -7.84 18.60
CA GLU A 84 -4.66 -6.65 18.07
C GLU A 84 -3.26 -6.50 18.67
N ALA A 85 -3.15 -6.60 19.99
CA ALA A 85 -1.86 -6.58 20.68
C ALA A 85 -0.97 -7.77 20.23
N GLY A 86 -1.58 -8.95 20.01
CA GLY A 86 -0.90 -10.11 19.44
C GLY A 86 -0.34 -9.87 18.04
N LEU A 87 -1.13 -9.23 17.16
CA LEU A 87 -0.68 -8.81 15.83
C LEU A 87 0.47 -7.81 15.91
N PHE A 88 0.36 -6.79 16.77
CA PHE A 88 1.42 -5.80 16.97
C PHE A 88 2.72 -6.47 17.43
N ALA A 89 2.65 -7.38 18.41
CA ALA A 89 3.79 -8.13 18.89
C ALA A 89 4.41 -8.99 17.77
N ALA A 90 3.59 -9.68 16.98
CA ALA A 90 4.07 -10.51 15.88
C ALA A 90 4.69 -9.67 14.73
N VAL A 91 4.15 -8.48 14.43
CA VAL A 91 4.78 -7.55 13.48
C VAL A 91 6.11 -7.03 14.02
N LEU A 92 6.19 -6.70 15.31
CA LEU A 92 7.45 -6.27 15.93
C LEU A 92 8.50 -7.39 15.89
N GLU A 93 8.11 -8.62 16.21
CA GLU A 93 8.96 -9.81 16.06
C GLU A 93 9.46 -9.98 14.61
N LEU A 94 8.60 -9.74 13.62
CA LEU A 94 8.97 -9.77 12.20
C LEU A 94 9.96 -8.67 11.83
N LEU A 95 9.76 -7.44 12.27
CA LEU A 95 10.69 -6.33 12.02
C LEU A 95 12.05 -6.58 12.71
N LEU A 96 12.05 -7.13 13.92
CA LEU A 96 13.26 -7.54 14.62
C LEU A 96 14.00 -8.65 13.87
N TYR A 97 13.26 -9.64 13.38
CA TYR A 97 13.83 -10.69 12.55
C TYR A 97 14.48 -10.09 11.29
N LEU A 98 13.79 -9.19 10.61
CA LEU A 98 14.28 -8.53 9.40
C LEU A 98 15.54 -7.73 9.66
N HIS A 99 15.56 -6.93 10.74
CA HIS A 99 16.72 -6.14 11.12
C HIS A 99 17.96 -7.00 11.43
N ARG A 100 17.77 -8.22 11.92
CA ARG A 100 18.85 -9.17 12.24
C ARG A 100 19.26 -10.04 11.07
N CYS A 101 18.39 -10.19 10.08
CA CYS A 101 18.65 -11.00 8.91
C CYS A 101 19.45 -10.15 7.91
N PRO A 102 20.58 -10.66 7.36
CA PRO A 102 21.24 -9.96 6.29
C PRO A 102 20.27 -9.87 5.11
N ALA A 103 19.83 -8.65 4.80
CA ALA A 103 19.07 -8.40 3.59
C ALA A 103 19.99 -8.75 2.41
N GLU A 104 19.52 -9.62 1.52
CA GLU A 104 20.12 -9.65 0.20
C GLU A 104 19.57 -8.41 -0.50
N GLU A 105 20.44 -7.43 -0.74
CA GLU A 105 20.16 -6.40 -1.72
C GLU A 105 19.73 -7.14 -2.98
N GLY A 106 18.46 -6.98 -3.36
CA GLY A 106 17.97 -7.53 -4.59
C GLY A 106 18.76 -6.88 -5.71
N LYS A 107 19.84 -7.51 -6.18
CA LYS A 107 20.51 -7.14 -7.42
C LYS A 107 19.43 -7.18 -8.49
N GLN A 108 19.09 -5.98 -8.94
CA GLN A 108 18.03 -5.69 -9.88
C GLN A 108 17.98 -6.74 -11.00
N ALA A 109 16.89 -7.49 -11.09
CA ALA A 109 16.41 -7.92 -12.41
C ALA A 109 15.70 -6.70 -13.05
N HIS A 110 16.54 -5.77 -13.51
CA HIS A 110 16.32 -4.56 -14.31
C HIS A 110 16.23 -3.16 -13.65
N PRO A 111 16.98 -2.18 -14.20
CA PRO A 111 16.89 -0.76 -13.86
C PRO A 111 15.67 -0.16 -14.57
N THR A 112 14.57 0.09 -13.87
CA THR A 112 13.46 0.83 -14.49
C THR A 112 12.71 1.83 -13.62
N SER A 113 13.10 2.04 -12.36
CA SER A 113 12.74 3.29 -11.70
C SER A 113 13.83 4.31 -11.98
N SER A 114 13.69 5.02 -13.10
CA SER A 114 14.37 6.31 -13.21
C SER A 114 13.90 7.15 -12.01
N PRO A 115 14.81 7.83 -11.27
CA PRO A 115 14.41 8.70 -10.16
C PRO A 115 13.25 9.65 -10.52
N GLY A 116 13.20 10.09 -11.79
CA GLY A 116 12.09 10.87 -12.32
C GLY A 116 10.72 10.16 -12.36
N MET A 117 10.65 8.84 -12.57
CA MET A 117 9.39 8.11 -12.55
C MET A 117 8.80 8.03 -11.13
N GLU A 118 9.64 7.87 -10.10
CA GLU A 118 9.15 7.92 -8.71
C GLU A 118 8.71 9.32 -8.30
N ALA A 119 9.45 10.35 -8.72
CA ALA A 119 9.03 11.74 -8.53
C ALA A 119 7.67 12.00 -9.18
N ALA A 120 7.48 11.54 -10.42
CA ALA A 120 6.22 11.64 -11.14
C ALA A 120 5.05 10.96 -10.40
N LEU A 121 5.22 9.72 -9.92
CA LEU A 121 4.18 9.03 -9.16
C LEU A 121 3.86 9.75 -7.84
N ARG A 122 4.88 10.22 -7.12
CA ARG A 122 4.71 10.97 -5.88
C ARG A 122 3.90 12.26 -6.10
N VAL A 123 4.14 12.96 -7.22
CA VAL A 123 3.35 14.15 -7.56
C VAL A 123 1.89 13.78 -7.85
N ILE A 124 1.63 12.66 -8.53
CA ILE A 124 0.25 12.18 -8.69
C ILE A 124 -0.41 11.95 -7.32
N HIS A 125 0.28 11.30 -6.37
CA HIS A 125 -0.24 11.05 -5.02
C HIS A 125 -0.47 12.30 -4.17
N THR A 126 0.20 13.41 -4.47
CA THR A 126 0.10 14.65 -3.70
C THR A 126 -0.83 15.69 -4.34
N ARG A 127 -1.03 15.64 -5.66
CA ARG A 127 -1.83 16.60 -6.44
C ARG A 127 -3.03 16.00 -7.17
N PHE A 128 -3.44 14.77 -6.84
CA PHE A 128 -4.51 14.05 -7.56
C PHE A 128 -5.83 14.82 -7.60
N ASP A 129 -6.07 15.74 -6.67
CA ASP A 129 -7.27 16.55 -6.51
C ASP A 129 -7.34 17.73 -7.49
N ALA A 130 -6.23 18.07 -8.14
CA ALA A 130 -6.14 19.09 -9.18
C ALA A 130 -6.20 18.48 -10.61
N ALA A 131 -6.33 19.35 -11.62
CA ALA A 131 -6.17 18.97 -13.01
C ALA A 131 -4.69 18.67 -13.30
N ILE A 132 -4.29 17.40 -13.17
CA ILE A 132 -2.97 16.93 -13.56
C ILE A 132 -2.98 16.58 -15.05
N THR A 133 -2.05 17.14 -15.82
CA THR A 133 -1.86 16.77 -17.23
C THR A 133 -0.76 15.70 -17.37
N VAL A 134 -0.88 14.83 -18.38
CA VAL A 134 0.15 13.81 -18.69
C VAL A 134 1.49 14.49 -19.01
N LYS A 135 1.44 15.64 -19.69
CA LYS A 135 2.60 16.45 -20.03
C LYS A 135 3.41 16.86 -18.79
N GLU A 136 2.77 17.48 -17.81
CA GLU A 136 3.43 17.92 -16.57
C GLU A 136 4.12 16.75 -15.85
N ILE A 137 3.45 15.60 -15.76
CA ILE A 137 3.99 14.43 -15.07
C ILE A 137 5.13 13.78 -15.86
N ALA A 138 5.03 13.75 -17.19
CA ALA A 138 6.08 13.23 -18.05
C ALA A 138 7.36 14.10 -17.97
N GLU A 139 7.21 15.43 -17.89
CA GLU A 139 8.32 16.37 -17.71
C GLU A 139 9.05 16.14 -16.38
N LEU A 140 8.33 15.89 -15.29
CA LEU A 140 8.92 15.50 -13.99
C LEU A 140 9.72 14.20 -14.07
N ALA A 141 9.32 13.29 -14.97
CA ALA A 141 10.05 12.06 -15.22
C ALA A 141 11.24 12.23 -16.18
N ALA A 142 11.45 13.42 -16.74
CA ALA A 142 12.35 13.70 -17.86
C ALA A 142 12.06 12.79 -19.09
N LEU A 143 10.77 12.55 -19.37
CA LEU A 143 10.30 11.70 -20.46
C LEU A 143 9.33 12.46 -21.37
N GLY A 144 9.25 12.07 -22.64
CA GLY A 144 8.12 12.45 -23.48
C GLY A 144 6.83 11.72 -23.06
N GLU A 145 5.67 12.33 -23.28
CA GLU A 145 4.35 11.81 -22.84
C GLU A 145 4.11 10.35 -23.25
N ARG A 146 4.39 10.00 -24.50
CA ARG A 146 4.22 8.62 -25.01
C ARG A 146 5.10 7.61 -24.27
N GLN A 147 6.33 8.01 -23.94
CA GLN A 147 7.27 7.16 -23.21
C GLN A 147 6.85 7.01 -21.75
N PHE A 148 6.40 8.10 -21.12
CA PHE A 148 5.84 8.08 -19.77
C PHE A 148 4.63 7.15 -19.69
N LEU A 149 3.61 7.32 -20.55
CA LEU A 149 2.41 6.48 -20.56
C LEU A 149 2.73 4.99 -20.74
N ARG A 150 3.66 4.67 -21.66
CA ARG A 150 4.10 3.28 -21.87
C ARG A 150 4.76 2.71 -20.62
N LYS A 151 5.67 3.47 -20.00
CA LYS A 151 6.35 3.04 -18.76
C LYS A 151 5.38 2.93 -17.59
N LEU A 152 4.46 3.88 -17.44
CA LEU A 152 3.43 3.86 -16.40
C LEU A 152 2.55 2.62 -16.54
N LYS A 153 2.05 2.32 -17.75
CA LYS A 153 1.22 1.14 -17.99
C LYS A 153 1.98 -0.16 -17.79
N ALA A 154 3.23 -0.23 -18.25
CA ALA A 154 4.08 -1.39 -18.01
C ALA A 154 4.35 -1.61 -16.51
N ARG A 155 4.48 -0.53 -15.73
CA ARG A 155 4.75 -0.57 -14.29
C ARG A 155 3.50 -0.87 -13.47
N THR A 156 2.37 -0.22 -13.76
CA THR A 156 1.17 -0.26 -12.90
C THR A 156 0.08 -1.19 -13.42
N GLY A 157 0.16 -1.63 -14.67
CA GLY A 157 -0.93 -2.30 -15.38
C GLY A 157 -2.08 -1.36 -15.78
N MET A 158 -2.03 -0.09 -15.38
CA MET A 158 -3.11 0.88 -15.52
C MET A 158 -2.74 1.97 -16.54
N THR A 159 -3.74 2.51 -17.22
CA THR A 159 -3.60 3.80 -17.92
C THR A 159 -3.42 4.93 -16.91
N PHE A 160 -2.94 6.08 -17.37
CA PHE A 160 -2.78 7.26 -16.51
C PHE A 160 -4.10 7.67 -15.83
N ILE A 161 -5.20 7.64 -16.57
CA ILE A 161 -6.52 8.00 -16.05
C ILE A 161 -6.96 7.00 -14.98
N GLU A 162 -6.82 5.70 -15.24
CA GLU A 162 -7.15 4.65 -14.26
C GLU A 162 -6.28 4.76 -13.00
N TYR A 163 -5.00 5.08 -13.15
CA TYR A 163 -4.09 5.27 -12.03
C TYR A 163 -4.46 6.49 -11.17
N VAL A 164 -4.76 7.63 -11.80
CA VAL A 164 -5.26 8.81 -11.04
C VAL A 164 -6.58 8.48 -10.35
N GLN A 165 -7.49 7.76 -11.03
CA GLN A 165 -8.76 7.34 -10.43
C GLN A 165 -8.56 6.42 -9.23
N SER A 166 -7.63 5.47 -9.27
CA SER A 166 -7.35 4.58 -8.13
C SER A 166 -6.84 5.36 -6.93
N VAL A 167 -5.89 6.28 -7.12
CA VAL A 167 -5.38 7.17 -6.06
C VAL A 167 -6.51 8.00 -5.44
N ARG A 168 -7.40 8.56 -6.26
CA ARG A 168 -8.57 9.32 -5.80
C ARG A 168 -9.54 8.45 -5.00
N MET A 169 -9.77 7.20 -5.44
CA MET A 169 -10.64 6.26 -4.74
C MET A 169 -10.05 5.84 -3.39
N ASP A 170 -8.74 5.61 -3.32
CA ASP A 170 -8.04 5.31 -2.07
C ASP A 170 -8.18 6.46 -1.06
N LYS A 171 -8.06 7.71 -1.52
CA LYS A 171 -8.31 8.89 -0.69
C LYS A 171 -9.75 8.94 -0.19
N ALA A 172 -10.73 8.70 -1.07
CA ALA A 172 -12.14 8.69 -0.70
C ALA A 172 -12.43 7.60 0.35
N CYS A 173 -11.93 6.39 0.14
CA CYS A 173 -12.04 5.28 1.09
C CYS A 173 -11.42 5.66 2.45
N LEU A 174 -10.24 6.28 2.47
CA LEU A 174 -9.61 6.75 3.70
C LEU A 174 -10.52 7.74 4.44
N LEU A 175 -10.99 8.79 3.76
CA LEU A 175 -11.85 9.82 4.36
C LEU A 175 -13.18 9.27 4.87
N LEU A 176 -13.76 8.28 4.18
CA LEU A 176 -14.98 7.60 4.62
C LEU A 176 -14.78 6.76 5.88
N ARG A 177 -13.57 6.25 6.12
CA ARG A 177 -13.22 5.48 7.33
C ARG A 177 -12.82 6.36 8.51
N THR A 178 -12.22 7.53 8.25
CA THR A 178 -11.59 8.34 9.30
C THR A 178 -12.34 9.61 9.65
N THR A 179 -13.40 9.97 8.92
CA THR A 179 -14.13 11.22 9.12
C THR A 179 -15.64 11.08 8.92
N ASP A 180 -16.40 11.98 9.55
CA ASP A 180 -17.86 12.09 9.37
C ASP A 180 -18.26 13.21 8.37
N ARG A 181 -17.31 13.67 7.54
CA ARG A 181 -17.55 14.73 6.55
C ARG A 181 -18.72 14.39 5.62
N LYS A 182 -19.38 15.42 5.06
CA LYS A 182 -20.48 15.20 4.11
C LYS A 182 -19.95 14.54 2.84
N MET A 183 -20.78 13.76 2.16
CA MET A 183 -20.38 13.04 0.93
C MET A 183 -19.88 13.99 -0.16
N ALA A 184 -20.50 15.17 -0.28
CA ALA A 184 -20.06 16.22 -1.19
C ALA A 184 -18.61 16.67 -0.89
N ASP A 185 -18.29 16.91 0.38
CA ASP A 185 -16.96 17.34 0.81
C ASP A 185 -15.90 16.25 0.57
N ILE A 186 -16.28 14.98 0.78
CA ILE A 186 -15.40 13.83 0.50
C ILE A 186 -15.14 13.68 -0.99
N ALA A 187 -16.18 13.79 -1.83
CA ALA A 187 -16.04 13.73 -3.28
C ALA A 187 -15.12 14.85 -3.78
N ALA A 188 -15.34 16.08 -3.29
CA ALA A 188 -14.49 17.23 -3.62
C ALA A 188 -13.04 17.03 -3.17
N ALA A 189 -12.82 16.59 -1.92
CA ALA A 189 -11.47 16.32 -1.40
C ALA A 189 -10.77 15.13 -2.08
N ALA A 190 -11.52 14.23 -2.73
CA ALA A 190 -11.00 13.16 -3.56
C ALA A 190 -10.80 13.59 -5.03
N GLY A 191 -11.04 14.85 -5.38
CA GLY A 191 -10.82 15.38 -6.73
C GLY A 191 -12.00 15.20 -7.70
N TYR A 192 -13.23 15.04 -7.19
CA TYR A 192 -14.45 14.92 -8.01
C TYR A 192 -15.38 16.12 -7.81
N GLN A 193 -15.68 16.80 -8.90
CA GLN A 193 -16.65 17.90 -8.95
C GLN A 193 -18.09 17.38 -9.11
N ASP A 194 -18.28 16.28 -9.83
CA ASP A 194 -19.57 15.62 -10.03
C ASP A 194 -19.74 14.46 -9.03
N ILE A 195 -20.60 14.69 -8.03
CA ILE A 195 -20.96 13.70 -6.99
C ILE A 195 -21.66 12.47 -7.61
N GLY A 196 -22.47 12.66 -8.65
CA GLY A 196 -23.16 11.57 -9.32
C GLY A 196 -22.18 10.65 -10.03
N TYR A 197 -21.19 11.21 -10.72
CA TYR A 197 -20.09 10.44 -11.31
C TYR A 197 -19.27 9.72 -10.23
N PHE A 198 -18.88 10.42 -9.16
CA PHE A 198 -18.15 9.84 -8.03
C PHE A 198 -18.88 8.63 -7.46
N ASN A 199 -20.18 8.74 -7.17
CA ASN A 199 -20.96 7.64 -6.59
C ASN A 199 -20.99 6.41 -7.50
N ARG A 200 -21.19 6.60 -8.81
CA ARG A 200 -21.18 5.50 -9.79
C ARG A 200 -19.82 4.84 -9.88
N LEU A 201 -18.75 5.63 -9.95
CA LEU A 201 -17.39 5.12 -10.04
C LEU A 201 -16.98 4.41 -8.75
N PHE A 202 -17.26 4.98 -7.59
CA PHE A 202 -16.95 4.40 -6.29
C PHE A 202 -17.62 3.03 -6.13
N ARG A 203 -18.91 2.91 -6.49
CA ARG A 203 -19.61 1.61 -6.48
C ARG A 203 -19.02 0.61 -7.45
N ARG A 204 -18.62 1.05 -8.65
CA ARG A 204 -17.95 0.17 -9.62
C ARG A 204 -16.62 -0.36 -9.08
N VAL A 205 -15.84 0.49 -8.42
CA VAL A 205 -14.50 0.14 -7.93
C VAL A 205 -14.55 -0.69 -6.65
N THR A 206 -15.44 -0.35 -5.71
CA THR A 206 -15.48 -0.95 -4.36
C THR A 206 -16.58 -1.99 -4.18
N GLY A 207 -17.53 -2.08 -5.11
CA GLY A 207 -18.73 -2.91 -4.99
C GLY A 207 -19.86 -2.29 -4.15
N LEU A 208 -19.58 -1.22 -3.40
CA LEU A 208 -20.51 -0.58 -2.45
C LEU A 208 -20.71 0.90 -2.78
N SER A 209 -21.87 1.47 -2.46
CA SER A 209 -21.99 2.92 -2.44
C SER A 209 -21.12 3.54 -1.33
N PRO A 210 -20.68 4.80 -1.46
CA PRO A 210 -19.90 5.47 -0.41
C PRO A 210 -20.56 5.43 0.98
N SER A 211 -21.89 5.56 1.02
CA SER A 211 -22.68 5.50 2.26
C SER A 211 -22.71 4.10 2.87
N GLU A 212 -22.85 3.06 2.05
CA GLU A 212 -22.77 1.66 2.51
C GLU A 212 -21.37 1.35 3.02
N TYR A 213 -20.34 1.76 2.28
CA TYR A 213 -18.93 1.59 2.65
C TYR A 213 -18.63 2.23 4.01
N ARG A 214 -19.11 3.46 4.27
CA ARG A 214 -18.96 4.13 5.56
C ARG A 214 -19.63 3.34 6.69
N LYS A 215 -20.87 2.89 6.48
CA LYS A 215 -21.62 2.13 7.50
C LYS A 215 -20.88 0.84 7.86
N GLU A 216 -20.36 0.13 6.87
CA GLU A 216 -19.60 -1.10 7.08
C GLU A 216 -18.28 -0.83 7.81
N ALA A 217 -17.54 0.21 7.42
CA ALA A 217 -16.32 0.62 8.11
C ALA A 217 -16.60 0.96 9.58
N ALA A 218 -17.64 1.75 9.86
CA ALA A 218 -18.02 2.14 11.21
C ALA A 218 -18.56 0.97 12.06
N ALA A 219 -19.14 -0.06 11.42
CA ALA A 219 -19.53 -1.29 12.12
C ALA A 219 -18.30 -2.10 12.53
N ARG A 220 -17.30 -2.22 11.64
CA ARG A 220 -16.03 -2.91 11.93
C ARG A 220 -15.22 -2.21 13.02
N SER A 221 -15.22 -0.87 13.06
CA SER A 221 -14.53 -0.09 14.10
C SER A 221 -15.22 -0.09 15.46
N ARG A 222 -16.50 -0.47 15.55
CA ARG A 222 -17.26 -0.57 16.82
C ARG A 222 -17.24 -1.97 17.44
N HIS A 223 -16.66 -2.94 16.74
CA HIS A 223 -16.44 -4.31 17.24
C HIS A 223 -14.95 -4.53 17.61
N LEU A 224 -14.20 -3.43 17.71
CA LEU A 224 -12.87 -3.30 18.30
C LEU A 224 -13.04 -2.53 19.61
#